data_AF-A0A2G6N1A8-F1
#
_entry.id   AF-A0A2G6N1A8-F1
#
_cell.length_a   1.000
_cell.length_b   1.000
_cell.length_c   1.000
_cell.angle_alpha   90.00
_cell.angle_beta   90.00
_cell.angle_gamma   90.00
#
_symmetry.space_group_name_H-M   'P 1'
#
loop_
_entity.id
_entity.type
_entity.pdbx_description
1 polymer ?
#
loop_
_entity_poly.entity_id
_entity_poly.type
_entity_poly.pdbx_seq_one_letter_code
_entity_poly.pdbx_strand_id
1 'polypeptide(L)'
;MPDLFLEVVRDGLYDEIELMKDAVVDAALGTVHRIDVPETLVLPAGAGDYRFSLVAGRANRRPMPVDFHLESTAFPLEADAPVRLRLTYRYGVDNGYELSVLANEPGAPFSEVQGAWVSSGRPSTGDQGDAPSLLTESPSPAALSRRSGDVTDSLNRADRHLRRLLSGYERDPERSAFALCHQLRWLRNQLLDFACIGDPMALVDGATEADFSQSLADLARGTIVAAGIEDRTARWLSEESLALLCAMDASESPWAVGTVRRTLEDHDQVLIAGPGLPNAIATLHRRSPDGDWMDELWQSVLTAIEPYENPQLYGEAVRAVGRAVWRVDGFLSDFAHRHSDFVPRALHIVESSLRSTLRRAALAVDSDSDVELFGGHVRGFQASCELMLGLLALRGTEAGEMLAVGSPRMLRIAKAIRRADSLIVKAGKEVRSALGLDVPAAEKKGLERVSDLAFVLNSYLTGAAGLSMIRIESFADDE
;
A
#
# COMPACT_ATOMS: atom_id res chain seq x y z
N MET A 1 -6.55 34.03 -5.28
CA MET A 1 -5.09 33.89 -5.51
C MET A 1 -4.75 32.41 -5.39
N PRO A 2 -3.87 31.83 -6.23
CA PRO A 2 -3.60 30.40 -6.17
C PRO A 2 -2.66 30.09 -5.02
N ASP A 3 -2.99 29.21 -4.08
CA ASP A 3 -2.01 28.82 -3.06
C ASP A 3 -0.82 28.10 -3.71
N LEU A 4 0.42 28.50 -3.41
CA LEU A 4 1.63 27.92 -4.01
C LEU A 4 2.55 27.35 -2.94
N PHE A 5 3.09 26.17 -3.22
CA PHE A 5 3.96 25.44 -2.32
C PHE A 5 5.18 24.89 -3.04
N LEU A 6 6.31 24.88 -2.34
CA LEU A 6 7.56 24.30 -2.78
C LEU A 6 7.81 22.98 -2.03
N GLU A 7 7.90 21.86 -2.74
CA GLU A 7 8.24 20.57 -2.12
C GLU A 7 9.74 20.53 -1.78
N VAL A 8 10.07 20.21 -0.53
CA VAL A 8 11.42 20.20 0.04
C VAL A 8 11.65 18.94 0.86
N VAL A 9 12.89 18.70 1.26
CA VAL A 9 13.24 17.67 2.25
C VAL A 9 13.65 18.35 3.56
N ARG A 10 13.01 17.98 4.67
CA ARG A 10 13.25 18.54 6.01
C ARG A 10 13.16 17.43 7.04
N ASP A 11 14.14 17.36 7.94
CA ASP A 11 14.20 16.37 9.03
C ASP A 11 13.97 14.92 8.56
N GLY A 12 14.60 14.52 7.45
CA GLY A 12 14.48 13.15 6.92
C GLY A 12 13.14 12.83 6.25
N LEU A 13 12.29 13.83 5.99
CA LEU A 13 10.95 13.67 5.40
C LEU A 13 10.72 14.64 4.23
N TYR A 14 9.74 14.33 3.39
CA TYR A 14 9.21 15.29 2.44
C TYR A 14 8.34 16.33 3.16
N ASP A 15 8.50 17.59 2.80
CA ASP A 15 7.74 18.70 3.36
C ASP A 15 7.37 19.72 2.28
N GLU A 16 6.53 20.69 2.62
CA GLU A 16 6.11 21.76 1.73
C GLU A 16 6.33 23.13 2.40
N ILE A 17 6.96 24.07 1.70
CA ILE A 17 7.04 25.49 2.11
C ILE A 17 5.93 26.25 1.41
N GLU A 18 5.09 26.97 2.17
CA GLU A 18 4.02 27.80 1.60
C GLU A 18 4.57 29.16 1.12
N LEU A 19 4.59 29.35 -0.20
CA LEU A 19 5.22 30.50 -0.84
C LEU A 19 4.41 31.80 -0.74
N MET A 20 3.11 31.70 -0.46
CA MET A 20 2.20 32.86 -0.37
C MET A 20 1.43 32.91 0.94
N LYS A 21 2.03 32.37 2.00
CA LYS A 21 1.43 32.37 3.34
C LYS A 21 1.12 33.80 3.78
N ASP A 22 -0.14 34.06 4.10
CA ASP A 22 -0.67 35.35 4.58
C ASP A 22 -0.43 36.55 3.62
N ALA A 23 -0.08 36.31 2.36
CA ALA A 23 0.20 37.36 1.40
C ALA A 23 -1.09 38.05 0.92
N VAL A 24 -1.15 39.37 1.08
CA VAL A 24 -2.23 40.21 0.53
C VAL A 24 -1.72 40.85 -0.76
N VAL A 25 -2.36 40.52 -1.88
CA VAL A 25 -1.94 40.95 -3.22
C VAL A 25 -3.09 41.71 -3.86
N ASP A 26 -2.85 42.98 -4.19
CA ASP A 26 -3.80 43.80 -4.93
C ASP A 26 -4.00 43.28 -6.36
N ALA A 27 -5.25 43.09 -6.74
CA ALA A 27 -5.68 42.59 -8.07
C ALA A 27 -5.60 43.65 -9.19
N ALA A 28 -4.65 44.58 -9.09
CA ALA A 28 -4.41 45.59 -10.10
C ALA A 28 -3.44 45.03 -11.17
N LEU A 29 -3.89 45.02 -12.43
CA LEU A 29 -3.15 44.48 -13.58
C LEU A 29 -1.73 45.08 -13.67
N GLY A 30 -0.73 44.22 -13.77
CA GLY A 30 0.68 44.63 -13.91
C GLY A 30 1.37 45.04 -12.60
N THR A 31 0.67 45.03 -11.47
CA THR A 31 1.29 45.29 -10.16
C THR A 31 2.24 44.17 -9.79
N VAL A 32 3.46 44.54 -9.41
CA VAL A 32 4.50 43.61 -8.96
C VAL A 32 4.46 43.55 -7.43
N HIS A 33 4.21 42.36 -6.91
CA HIS A 33 4.20 42.09 -5.47
C HIS A 33 5.45 41.30 -5.12
N ARG A 34 6.17 41.74 -4.10
CA ARG A 34 7.33 41.02 -3.53
C ARG A 34 6.92 40.46 -2.19
N ILE A 35 7.01 39.14 -2.06
CA ILE A 35 6.59 38.38 -0.89
C ILE A 35 7.84 37.70 -0.35
N ASP A 36 8.30 38.13 0.82
CA ASP A 36 9.33 37.43 1.56
C ASP A 36 8.67 36.24 2.28
N VAL A 37 9.10 35.03 1.93
CA VAL A 37 8.55 33.80 2.50
C VAL A 37 9.13 33.64 3.91
N PRO A 38 8.29 33.48 4.95
CA PRO A 38 8.77 33.47 6.33
C PRO A 38 9.55 32.21 6.71
N GLU A 39 9.37 31.12 5.97
CA GLU A 39 10.07 29.87 6.20
C GLU A 39 11.49 29.87 5.60
N THR A 40 12.42 29.22 6.30
CA THR A 40 13.79 29.00 5.84
C THR A 40 13.88 27.68 5.07
N LEU A 41 14.58 27.72 3.94
CA LEU A 41 15.00 26.54 3.18
C LEU A 41 16.47 26.24 3.51
N VAL A 42 16.87 24.98 3.54
CA VAL A 42 18.29 24.60 3.68
C VAL A 42 18.76 24.01 2.35
N LEU A 43 19.80 24.59 1.77
CA LEU A 43 20.47 24.02 0.60
C LEU A 43 21.57 23.07 1.05
N PRO A 44 21.50 21.77 0.75
CA PRO A 44 22.50 20.80 1.17
C PRO A 44 23.85 21.02 0.48
N ALA A 45 24.95 20.80 1.20
CA ALA A 45 26.31 20.90 0.66
C ALA A 45 26.56 19.93 -0.50
N GLY A 46 27.51 20.27 -1.37
CA GLY A 46 28.03 19.36 -2.39
C GLY A 46 27.18 19.20 -3.67
N ALA A 47 25.96 19.73 -3.72
CA ALA A 47 25.12 19.69 -4.93
C ALA A 47 25.51 20.80 -5.92
N GLY A 48 25.66 20.45 -7.20
CA GLY A 48 26.01 21.40 -8.27
C GLY A 48 24.85 22.27 -8.74
N ASP A 49 23.63 21.78 -8.59
CA ASP A 49 22.37 22.48 -8.83
C ASP A 49 21.30 21.99 -7.84
N TYR A 50 20.21 22.74 -7.69
CA TYR A 50 19.08 22.33 -6.83
C TYR A 50 17.77 22.41 -7.60
N ARG A 51 16.90 21.42 -7.41
CA ARG A 51 15.58 21.36 -8.05
C ARG A 51 14.50 21.09 -7.03
N PHE A 52 13.42 21.85 -7.11
CA PHE A 52 12.28 21.75 -6.20
C PHE A 52 10.98 21.74 -6.98
N SER A 53 10.05 20.87 -6.60
CA SER A 53 8.79 20.72 -7.32
C SER A 53 7.75 21.73 -6.86
N LEU A 54 7.05 22.36 -7.80
CA LEU A 54 5.99 23.33 -7.50
C LEU A 54 4.61 22.65 -7.38
N VAL A 55 3.84 23.03 -6.36
CA VAL A 55 2.50 22.51 -6.06
C VAL A 55 1.51 23.66 -5.92
N ALA A 56 0.32 23.52 -6.50
CA ALA A 56 -0.72 24.56 -6.53
C ALA A 56 -2.05 24.15 -5.88
N GLY A 57 -2.67 25.07 -5.15
CA GLY A 57 -4.01 24.99 -4.57
C GLY A 57 -4.05 24.31 -3.20
N ARG A 58 -4.69 24.94 -2.20
CA ARG A 58 -4.72 24.46 -0.81
C ARG A 58 -5.42 23.12 -0.62
N ALA A 59 -6.56 22.92 -1.28
CA ALA A 59 -7.40 21.73 -1.12
C ALA A 59 -6.99 20.54 -2.00
N ASN A 60 -6.65 20.80 -3.27
CA ASN A 60 -6.37 19.73 -4.25
C ASN A 60 -4.88 19.53 -4.54
N ARG A 61 -4.00 20.44 -4.07
CA ARG A 61 -2.53 20.34 -4.09
C ARG A 61 -2.01 19.73 -5.41
N ARG A 62 -2.38 20.37 -6.52
CA ARG A 62 -2.10 19.92 -7.88
C ARG A 62 -0.61 20.13 -8.20
N PRO A 63 0.14 19.08 -8.55
CA PRO A 63 1.50 19.22 -9.05
C PRO A 63 1.51 20.06 -10.33
N MET A 64 2.44 21.01 -10.42
CA MET A 64 2.68 21.76 -11.64
C MET A 64 3.73 21.05 -12.50
N PRO A 65 3.67 21.16 -13.84
CA PRO A 65 4.61 20.52 -14.76
C PRO A 65 5.95 21.29 -14.84
N VAL A 66 6.29 22.03 -13.80
CA VAL A 66 7.50 22.86 -13.71
C VAL A 66 8.18 22.62 -12.37
N ASP A 67 9.50 22.58 -12.41
CA ASP A 67 10.35 22.58 -11.24
C ASP A 67 11.06 23.93 -11.13
N PHE A 68 11.28 24.37 -9.90
CA PHE A 68 12.16 25.47 -9.56
C PHE A 68 13.60 24.99 -9.57
N HIS A 69 14.40 25.50 -10.49
CA HIS A 69 15.79 25.10 -10.69
C HIS A 69 16.74 26.25 -10.33
N LEU A 70 17.68 25.95 -9.44
CA LEU A 70 18.73 26.86 -9.03
C LEU A 70 20.06 26.42 -9.62
N GLU A 71 20.64 27.27 -10.45
CA GLU A 71 22.00 27.16 -10.95
C GLU A 71 22.78 28.41 -10.53
N SER A 72 24.01 28.22 -10.07
CA SER A 72 24.89 29.32 -9.69
C SER A 72 26.34 28.86 -9.75
N THR A 73 27.25 29.76 -10.09
CA THR A 73 28.69 29.53 -10.00
C THR A 73 29.18 29.40 -8.56
N ALA A 74 28.34 29.78 -7.58
CA ALA A 74 28.59 29.57 -6.16
C ALA A 74 28.36 28.12 -5.71
N PHE A 75 27.79 27.26 -6.56
CA PHE A 75 27.59 25.85 -6.29
C PHE A 75 28.73 25.01 -6.88
N PRO A 76 29.13 23.90 -6.25
CA PRO A 76 28.58 23.32 -5.03
C PRO A 76 28.96 24.07 -3.74
N LEU A 77 28.07 24.05 -2.75
CA LEU A 77 28.31 24.66 -1.44
C LEU A 77 29.22 23.77 -0.57
N GLU A 78 30.08 24.37 0.25
CA GLU A 78 30.97 23.63 1.17
C GLU A 78 30.25 23.05 2.40
N ALA A 79 29.19 23.70 2.83
CA ALA A 79 28.36 23.30 3.98
C ALA A 79 26.89 23.61 3.71
N ASP A 80 25.99 22.95 4.45
CA ASP A 80 24.55 23.19 4.36
C ASP A 80 24.25 24.66 4.66
N ALA A 81 23.54 25.34 3.75
CA ALA A 81 23.29 26.77 3.85
C ALA A 81 21.80 27.05 4.10
N PRO A 82 21.43 27.64 5.25
CA PRO A 82 20.09 28.17 5.43
C PRO A 82 19.90 29.42 4.56
N VAL A 83 18.78 29.47 3.85
CA VAL A 83 18.44 30.51 2.88
C VAL A 83 16.99 30.95 3.03
N ARG A 84 16.71 32.20 2.67
CA ARG A 84 15.34 32.76 2.63
C ARG A 84 14.82 32.72 1.21
N LEU A 85 13.51 32.53 1.05
CA LEU A 85 12.85 32.56 -0.25
C LEU A 85 12.15 33.90 -0.46
N ARG A 86 12.24 34.44 -1.68
CA ARG A 86 11.48 35.62 -2.10
C ARG A 86 10.72 35.30 -3.37
N LEU A 87 9.40 35.37 -3.29
CA LEU A 87 8.51 35.24 -4.44
C LEU A 87 8.17 36.63 -4.96
N THR A 88 8.38 36.86 -6.26
CA THR A 88 7.86 38.01 -6.97
C THR A 88 6.68 37.57 -7.82
N TYR A 89 5.52 38.17 -7.61
CA TYR A 89 4.29 37.86 -8.33
C TYR A 89 3.79 39.06 -9.14
N ARG A 90 3.42 38.84 -10.41
CA ARG A 90 2.80 39.85 -11.29
C ARG A 90 1.37 39.43 -11.64
N TYR A 91 0.41 40.23 -11.22
CA TYR A 91 -1.00 39.94 -11.45
C TYR A 91 -1.40 40.17 -12.91
N GLY A 92 -2.08 39.17 -13.50
CA GLY A 92 -2.62 39.19 -14.87
C GLY A 92 -1.60 38.95 -15.99
N VAL A 93 -0.44 38.38 -15.67
CA VAL A 93 0.58 37.95 -16.64
C VAL A 93 0.75 36.42 -16.54
N ASP A 94 0.74 35.73 -17.69
CA ASP A 94 1.05 34.31 -17.75
C ASP A 94 2.48 34.06 -17.25
N ASN A 95 2.67 33.07 -16.37
CA ASN A 95 3.93 32.80 -15.67
C ASN A 95 4.49 34.00 -14.88
N GLY A 96 3.64 34.84 -14.30
CA GLY A 96 4.04 36.00 -13.50
C GLY A 96 4.74 35.70 -12.18
N TYR A 97 5.31 34.51 -11.96
CA TYR A 97 6.01 34.13 -10.74
C TYR A 97 7.52 34.08 -10.99
N GLU A 98 8.30 34.76 -10.17
CA GLU A 98 9.76 34.62 -10.11
C GLU A 98 10.12 34.26 -8.67
N LEU A 99 11.00 33.28 -8.48
CA LEU A 99 11.42 32.83 -7.15
C LEU A 99 12.94 33.02 -7.02
N SER A 100 13.36 33.70 -5.96
CA SER A 100 14.76 33.94 -5.64
C SER A 100 15.11 33.33 -4.29
N VAL A 101 16.35 32.87 -4.18
CA VAL A 101 16.97 32.42 -2.94
C VAL A 101 17.94 33.48 -2.45
N LEU A 102 17.76 33.92 -1.20
CA LEU A 102 18.58 34.93 -0.55
C LEU A 102 19.41 34.27 0.54
N ALA A 103 20.68 34.66 0.64
CA ALA A 103 21.48 34.26 1.79
C ALA A 103 20.87 34.75 3.10
N ASN A 104 20.96 33.91 4.13
CA ASN A 104 20.50 34.26 5.47
C ASN A 104 21.53 35.09 6.23
N GLU A 105 22.82 34.94 5.91
CA GLU A 105 23.93 35.59 6.62
C GLU A 105 24.80 36.48 5.71
N PRO A 106 25.33 37.60 6.22
CA PRO A 106 26.33 38.41 5.53
C PRO A 106 27.66 37.63 5.43
N GLY A 107 28.12 37.33 4.21
CA GLY A 107 29.34 36.55 3.96
C GLY A 107 29.12 35.17 3.37
N ALA A 108 27.86 34.77 3.14
CA ALA A 108 27.51 33.58 2.38
C ALA A 108 28.11 33.62 0.94
N PRO A 109 28.32 32.45 0.30
CA PRO A 109 28.96 32.35 -1.01
C PRO A 109 28.18 33.02 -2.16
N PHE A 110 26.93 33.42 -1.91
CA PHE A 110 26.11 34.25 -2.79
C PHE A 110 25.25 35.18 -1.94
N SER A 111 24.80 36.30 -2.51
CA SER A 111 23.82 37.19 -1.86
C SER A 111 22.38 36.87 -2.27
N GLU A 112 22.17 36.61 -3.56
CA GLU A 112 20.89 36.24 -4.15
C GLU A 112 21.15 35.36 -5.39
N VAL A 113 20.36 34.31 -5.54
CA VAL A 113 20.30 33.46 -6.74
C VAL A 113 18.86 33.41 -7.21
N GLN A 114 18.61 33.90 -8.41
CA GLN A 114 17.30 33.78 -9.06
C GLN A 114 17.21 32.41 -9.72
N GLY A 115 16.17 31.64 -9.41
CA GLY A 115 15.96 30.36 -10.07
C GLY A 115 15.09 30.46 -11.31
N ALA A 116 15.20 29.45 -12.16
CA ALA A 116 14.43 29.32 -13.38
C ALA A 116 13.31 28.29 -13.18
N TRP A 117 12.15 28.52 -13.81
CA TRP A 117 11.12 27.50 -13.94
C TRP A 117 11.43 26.66 -15.17
N VAL A 118 11.82 25.41 -14.93
CA VAL A 118 12.11 24.45 -16.01
C VAL A 118 10.99 23.42 -16.06
N SER A 119 10.65 22.96 -17.27
CA SER A 119 9.72 21.85 -17.41
C SER A 119 10.23 20.66 -16.60
N SER A 120 9.42 20.15 -15.67
CA SER A 120 9.77 18.96 -14.89
C SER A 120 10.07 17.84 -15.88
N GLY A 121 11.32 17.37 -15.92
CA GLY A 121 11.81 16.50 -16.97
C GLY A 121 10.92 15.26 -17.12
N ARG A 122 10.61 14.87 -18.37
CA ARG A 122 10.24 13.48 -18.62
C ARG A 122 11.47 12.63 -18.26
N PRO A 123 11.32 11.51 -17.55
CA PRO A 123 12.37 10.50 -17.56
C PRO A 123 12.68 10.17 -19.02
N SER A 124 13.96 9.97 -19.34
CA SER A 124 14.40 9.56 -20.68
C SER A 124 13.54 8.38 -21.14
N THR A 125 12.89 8.53 -22.29
CA THR A 125 11.92 7.60 -22.90
C THR A 125 12.51 6.24 -23.33
N GLY A 126 13.64 5.82 -22.76
CA GLY A 126 14.30 4.55 -23.05
C GLY A 126 14.23 3.52 -21.93
N ASP A 127 13.88 3.91 -20.70
CA ASP A 127 13.93 3.01 -19.54
C ASP A 127 12.50 2.77 -19.04
N GLN A 128 11.88 1.68 -19.52
CA GLN A 128 10.73 1.11 -18.82
C GLN A 128 11.28 0.54 -17.50
N GLY A 129 11.46 1.40 -16.49
CA GLY A 129 12.14 1.05 -15.25
C GLY A 129 11.64 -0.28 -14.69
N ASP A 130 12.59 -1.08 -14.16
CA ASP A 130 12.40 -2.48 -13.77
C ASP A 130 11.08 -2.70 -13.02
N ALA A 131 10.35 -3.76 -13.40
CA ALA A 131 9.17 -4.20 -12.66
C ALA A 131 9.61 -4.83 -11.32
N PRO A 132 8.89 -4.60 -10.21
CA PRO A 132 9.16 -5.33 -8.99
C PRO A 132 8.94 -6.83 -9.22
N SER A 133 9.88 -7.65 -8.75
CA SER A 133 9.78 -9.11 -8.83
C SER A 133 8.81 -9.61 -7.76
N LEU A 134 7.83 -10.43 -8.17
CA LEU A 134 6.93 -11.12 -7.24
C LEU A 134 7.67 -12.25 -6.50
N LEU A 135 7.28 -12.52 -5.25
CA LEU A 135 7.85 -13.58 -4.43
C LEU A 135 7.48 -14.95 -5.03
N THR A 136 8.45 -15.62 -5.64
CA THR A 136 8.29 -16.91 -6.33
C THR A 136 9.05 -17.99 -5.56
N GLU A 137 8.50 -18.46 -4.45
CA GLU A 137 9.00 -19.69 -3.81
C GLU A 137 8.00 -20.82 -3.99
N SER A 138 8.23 -21.66 -5.00
CA SER A 138 7.56 -22.96 -5.12
C SER A 138 8.43 -24.05 -4.47
N PRO A 139 7.91 -24.84 -3.51
CA PRO A 139 8.69 -25.91 -2.88
C PRO A 139 9.02 -27.06 -3.85
N SER A 140 10.19 -27.69 -3.68
CA SER A 140 10.62 -28.78 -4.56
C SER A 140 9.80 -30.07 -4.34
N PRO A 141 9.54 -30.89 -5.39
CA PRO A 141 8.73 -32.13 -5.29
C PRO A 141 9.20 -33.14 -4.24
N ALA A 142 10.51 -33.22 -3.98
CA ALA A 142 11.09 -34.15 -3.01
C ALA A 142 10.85 -33.76 -1.54
N ALA A 143 10.65 -32.47 -1.25
CA ALA A 143 10.28 -31.99 0.07
C ALA A 143 8.82 -32.32 0.42
N LEU A 144 7.97 -32.49 -0.59
CA LEU A 144 6.51 -32.62 -0.45
C LEU A 144 6.07 -34.07 -0.18
N SER A 145 6.74 -35.08 -0.73
CA SER A 145 6.40 -36.49 -0.41
C SER A 145 6.62 -36.89 1.05
N ARG A 146 7.56 -36.25 1.77
CA ARG A 146 7.73 -36.48 3.23
C ARG A 146 6.67 -35.79 4.08
N ARG A 147 6.05 -34.71 3.57
CA ARG A 147 5.06 -33.89 4.27
C ARG A 147 3.63 -34.47 4.23
N SER A 148 3.33 -35.37 3.29
CA SER A 148 1.97 -35.89 3.08
C SER A 148 1.43 -36.70 4.27
N GLY A 149 2.25 -37.57 4.90
CA GLY A 149 1.85 -38.31 6.10
C GLY A 149 1.59 -37.40 7.31
N ASP A 150 2.36 -36.32 7.44
CA ASP A 150 2.20 -35.34 8.52
C ASP A 150 0.92 -34.50 8.38
N VAL A 151 0.44 -34.28 7.15
CA VAL A 151 -0.80 -33.52 6.87
C VAL A 151 -2.03 -34.31 7.27
N THR A 152 -2.17 -35.57 6.84
CA THR A 152 -3.34 -36.41 7.18
C THR A 152 -3.47 -36.60 8.69
N ASP A 153 -2.35 -36.88 9.37
CA ASP A 153 -2.34 -36.98 10.83
C ASP A 153 -2.70 -35.66 11.52
N SER A 154 -2.27 -34.53 10.96
CA SER A 154 -2.59 -33.20 11.49
C SER A 154 -4.04 -32.81 11.26
N LEU A 155 -4.65 -33.18 10.13
CA LEU A 155 -6.09 -32.98 9.88
C LEU A 155 -6.92 -33.77 10.89
N ASN A 156 -6.58 -35.05 11.11
CA ASN A 156 -7.25 -35.89 12.11
C ASN A 156 -7.05 -35.39 13.54
N ARG A 157 -5.91 -34.73 13.84
CA ARG A 157 -5.73 -34.05 15.12
C ARG A 157 -6.60 -32.79 15.22
N ALA A 158 -6.72 -32.01 14.14
CA ALA A 158 -7.50 -30.79 14.11
C ALA A 158 -9.00 -31.08 14.26
N ASP A 159 -9.54 -32.08 13.56
CA ASP A 159 -10.93 -32.53 13.71
C ASP A 159 -11.24 -32.94 15.15
N ARG A 160 -10.39 -33.78 15.76
CA ARG A 160 -10.57 -34.18 17.17
C ARG A 160 -10.51 -33.00 18.13
N HIS A 161 -9.62 -32.03 17.87
CA HIS A 161 -9.48 -30.85 18.71
C HIS A 161 -10.71 -29.94 18.58
N LEU A 162 -11.18 -29.72 17.35
CA LEU A 162 -12.40 -28.97 17.05
C LEU A 162 -13.62 -29.59 17.74
N ARG A 163 -13.82 -30.90 17.60
CA ARG A 163 -14.95 -31.61 18.25
C ARG A 163 -14.92 -31.46 19.76
N ARG A 164 -13.74 -31.49 20.39
CA ARG A 164 -13.61 -31.27 21.85
C ARG A 164 -13.96 -29.85 22.23
N LEU A 165 -13.46 -28.86 21.50
CA LEU A 165 -13.76 -27.45 21.72
C LEU A 165 -15.28 -27.20 21.61
N LEU A 166 -15.91 -27.71 20.56
CA LEU A 166 -17.36 -27.56 20.33
C LEU A 166 -18.23 -28.33 21.34
N SER A 167 -17.72 -29.41 21.91
CA SER A 167 -18.45 -30.20 22.91
C SER A 167 -18.55 -29.53 24.29
N GLY A 168 -17.80 -28.45 24.54
CA GLY A 168 -17.80 -27.71 25.81
C GLY A 168 -17.11 -28.43 26.98
N TYR A 169 -16.45 -29.57 26.73
CA TYR A 169 -15.71 -30.33 27.75
C TYR A 169 -14.28 -29.82 28.01
N GLU A 170 -13.88 -28.75 27.34
CA GLU A 170 -12.53 -28.21 27.43
C GLU A 170 -12.34 -27.43 28.73
N ARG A 171 -11.27 -27.74 29.48
CA ARG A 171 -10.98 -27.05 30.76
C ARG A 171 -10.57 -25.59 30.58
N ASP A 172 -9.94 -25.30 29.43
CA ASP A 172 -9.44 -23.97 29.05
C ASP A 172 -9.77 -23.76 27.56
N PRO A 173 -11.02 -23.39 27.24
CA PRO A 173 -11.48 -23.28 25.87
C PRO A 173 -10.70 -22.22 25.07
N GLU A 174 -10.26 -21.14 25.73
CA GLU A 174 -9.47 -20.08 25.10
C GLU A 174 -8.11 -20.58 24.62
N ARG A 175 -7.36 -21.25 25.50
CA ARG A 175 -6.06 -21.81 25.14
C ARG A 175 -6.17 -22.89 24.07
N SER A 176 -7.20 -23.73 24.14
CA SER A 176 -7.44 -24.78 23.14
C SER A 176 -7.85 -24.19 21.80
N ALA A 177 -8.67 -23.13 21.79
CA ALA A 177 -8.99 -22.39 20.57
C ALA A 177 -7.75 -21.76 19.93
N PHE A 178 -6.89 -21.12 20.72
CA PHE A 178 -5.63 -20.56 20.24
C PHE A 178 -4.70 -21.62 19.64
N ALA A 179 -4.57 -22.78 20.30
CA ALA A 179 -3.80 -23.91 19.77
C ALA A 179 -4.40 -24.49 18.48
N LEU A 180 -5.73 -24.54 18.37
CA LEU A 180 -6.42 -24.94 17.16
C LEU A 180 -6.14 -23.95 16.02
N CYS A 181 -6.18 -22.63 16.26
CA CYS A 181 -5.84 -21.62 15.26
C CYS A 181 -4.45 -21.85 14.65
N HIS A 182 -3.43 -22.07 15.48
CA HIS A 182 -2.08 -22.38 14.99
C HIS A 182 -2.04 -23.66 14.15
N GLN A 183 -2.81 -24.68 14.54
CA GLN A 183 -2.86 -25.93 13.82
C GLN A 183 -3.58 -25.80 12.47
N LEU A 184 -4.70 -25.07 12.40
CA LEU A 184 -5.40 -24.76 11.15
C LEU A 184 -4.52 -23.93 10.22
N ARG A 185 -3.80 -22.92 10.75
CA ARG A 185 -2.83 -22.11 10.00
C ARG A 185 -1.72 -22.96 9.39
N TRP A 186 -1.15 -23.87 10.18
CA TRP A 186 -0.12 -24.79 9.69
C TRP A 186 -0.67 -25.68 8.59
N LEU A 187 -1.86 -26.27 8.79
CA LEU A 187 -2.54 -27.13 7.81
C LEU A 187 -2.82 -26.39 6.50
N ARG A 188 -3.34 -25.17 6.58
CA ARG A 188 -3.58 -24.27 5.45
C ARG A 188 -2.30 -24.08 4.63
N ASN A 189 -1.20 -23.71 5.28
CA ASN A 189 0.07 -23.48 4.59
C ASN A 189 0.60 -24.77 3.92
N GLN A 190 0.46 -25.93 4.59
CA GLN A 190 0.83 -27.20 3.96
C GLN A 190 -0.05 -27.53 2.75
N LEU A 191 -1.37 -27.36 2.85
CA LEU A 191 -2.30 -27.66 1.76
C LEU A 191 -2.13 -26.70 0.57
N LEU A 192 -1.78 -25.44 0.82
CA LEU A 192 -1.39 -24.48 -0.21
C LEU A 192 -0.16 -24.93 -0.99
N ASP A 193 0.85 -25.49 -0.32
CA ASP A 193 2.03 -26.08 -0.95
C ASP A 193 1.66 -27.34 -1.77
N PHE A 194 0.69 -28.14 -1.31
CA PHE A 194 0.25 -29.38 -1.98
C PHE A 194 -0.65 -29.13 -3.20
N ALA A 195 -1.51 -28.10 -3.16
CA ALA A 195 -2.41 -27.75 -4.26
C ALA A 195 -1.66 -27.44 -5.58
N CYS A 196 -0.36 -27.17 -5.52
CA CYS A 196 0.49 -26.97 -6.69
C CYS A 196 0.84 -28.27 -7.46
N ILE A 197 0.58 -29.46 -6.91
CA ILE A 197 1.09 -30.74 -7.48
C ILE A 197 -0.01 -31.78 -7.75
N GLY A 198 -1.19 -31.65 -7.14
CA GLY A 198 -2.31 -32.57 -7.38
C GLY A 198 -3.49 -32.31 -6.46
N ASP A 199 -4.46 -33.23 -6.45
CA ASP A 199 -5.62 -33.17 -5.55
C ASP A 199 -5.19 -33.50 -4.10
N PRO A 200 -5.16 -32.51 -3.18
CA PRO A 200 -4.78 -32.77 -1.80
C PRO A 200 -5.80 -33.65 -1.06
N MET A 201 -7.01 -33.81 -1.60
CA MET A 201 -8.05 -34.69 -1.04
C MET A 201 -7.84 -36.16 -1.40
N ALA A 202 -7.05 -36.46 -2.42
CA ALA A 202 -6.60 -37.84 -2.69
C ALA A 202 -5.72 -38.42 -1.55
N LEU A 203 -5.30 -37.59 -0.59
CA LEU A 203 -4.46 -37.96 0.56
C LEU A 203 -5.25 -38.18 1.87
N VAL A 204 -6.56 -37.91 1.90
CA VAL A 204 -7.40 -37.94 3.11
C VAL A 204 -8.48 -39.01 2.96
N ASP A 205 -8.53 -39.98 3.87
CA ASP A 205 -9.43 -41.14 3.78
C ASP A 205 -10.89 -40.75 4.17
N GLY A 206 -11.84 -40.99 3.27
CA GLY A 206 -13.10 -40.24 3.09
C GLY A 206 -14.28 -40.47 4.07
N ALA A 207 -14.04 -40.72 5.38
CA ALA A 207 -15.14 -40.87 6.35
C ALA A 207 -15.30 -39.69 7.33
N THR A 208 -14.24 -38.89 7.54
CA THR A 208 -14.21 -37.74 8.47
C THR A 208 -14.47 -36.38 7.78
N GLU A 209 -14.66 -36.39 6.46
CA GLU A 209 -14.65 -35.19 5.61
C GLU A 209 -15.90 -34.32 5.74
N ALA A 210 -17.10 -34.91 5.68
CA ALA A 210 -18.34 -34.13 5.65
C ALA A 210 -18.61 -33.38 6.97
N ASP A 211 -18.44 -34.06 8.10
CA ASP A 211 -18.67 -33.47 9.43
C ASP A 211 -17.62 -32.41 9.79
N PHE A 212 -16.36 -32.64 9.43
CA PHE A 212 -15.26 -31.72 9.73
C PHE A 212 -15.39 -30.45 8.88
N SER A 213 -15.62 -30.59 7.57
CA SER A 213 -15.86 -29.47 6.66
C SER A 213 -17.11 -28.67 7.07
N GLN A 214 -18.18 -29.33 7.50
CA GLN A 214 -19.35 -28.63 8.01
C GLN A 214 -19.06 -27.85 9.30
N SER A 215 -18.27 -28.43 10.22
CA SER A 215 -17.90 -27.76 11.48
C SER A 215 -17.00 -26.55 11.24
N LEU A 216 -16.04 -26.65 10.30
CA LEU A 216 -15.24 -25.51 9.87
C LEU A 216 -16.11 -24.45 9.18
N ALA A 217 -17.08 -24.85 8.34
CA ALA A 217 -18.00 -23.94 7.67
C ALA A 217 -18.88 -23.17 8.66
N ASP A 218 -19.26 -23.82 9.76
CA ASP A 218 -20.06 -23.20 10.80
C ASP A 218 -19.24 -22.24 11.68
N LEU A 219 -17.96 -22.56 11.91
CA LEU A 219 -16.99 -21.64 12.52
C LEU A 219 -16.71 -20.42 11.63
N ALA A 220 -16.43 -20.65 10.35
CA ALA A 220 -16.12 -19.60 9.36
C ALA A 220 -17.26 -18.58 9.18
N ARG A 221 -18.50 -19.00 9.42
CA ARG A 221 -19.68 -18.12 9.40
C ARG A 221 -19.97 -17.45 10.75
N GLY A 222 -19.20 -17.77 11.79
CA GLY A 222 -19.49 -17.37 13.17
C GLY A 222 -20.80 -17.94 13.73
N THR A 223 -21.38 -18.96 13.09
CA THR A 223 -22.64 -19.58 13.53
C THR A 223 -22.47 -20.47 14.76
N ILE A 224 -21.23 -20.87 15.05
CA ILE A 224 -20.87 -21.59 16.26
C ILE A 224 -19.71 -20.83 16.92
N VAL A 225 -19.91 -20.42 18.18
CA VAL A 225 -18.85 -19.89 19.04
C VAL A 225 -18.85 -20.75 20.30
N ALA A 226 -17.73 -21.43 20.58
CA ALA A 226 -17.62 -22.21 21.81
C ALA A 226 -17.58 -21.25 23.01
N ALA A 227 -18.36 -21.58 24.04
CA ALA A 227 -18.48 -20.74 25.23
C ALA A 227 -17.13 -20.58 25.94
N GLY A 228 -16.81 -19.37 26.37
CA GLY A 228 -15.56 -19.06 27.08
C GLY A 228 -14.36 -18.75 26.19
N ILE A 229 -14.57 -18.52 24.89
CA ILE A 229 -13.55 -18.00 23.96
C ILE A 229 -13.72 -16.49 23.85
N GLU A 230 -12.62 -15.74 23.88
CA GLU A 230 -12.60 -14.30 23.65
C GLU A 230 -12.92 -13.95 22.19
N ASP A 231 -13.60 -12.83 21.96
CA ASP A 231 -14.00 -12.37 20.62
C ASP A 231 -12.84 -12.34 19.62
N ARG A 232 -11.63 -12.01 20.08
CA ARG A 232 -10.42 -11.97 19.24
C ARG A 232 -10.05 -13.37 18.73
N THR A 233 -10.02 -14.36 19.62
CA THR A 233 -9.65 -15.73 19.29
C THR A 233 -10.72 -16.41 18.47
N ALA A 234 -12.00 -16.11 18.73
CA ALA A 234 -13.11 -16.56 17.89
C ALA A 234 -12.99 -16.05 16.44
N ARG A 235 -12.58 -14.77 16.23
CA ARG A 235 -12.33 -14.23 14.88
C ARG A 235 -11.19 -14.96 14.18
N TRP A 236 -10.05 -15.14 14.85
CA TRP A 236 -8.93 -15.90 14.28
C TRP A 236 -9.30 -17.33 13.90
N LEU A 237 -10.12 -17.99 14.74
CA LEU A 237 -10.57 -19.35 14.43
C LEU A 237 -11.48 -19.37 13.20
N SER A 238 -12.36 -18.37 13.06
CA SER A 238 -13.19 -18.18 11.87
C SER A 238 -12.35 -17.97 10.60
N GLU A 239 -11.35 -17.09 10.67
CA GLU A 239 -10.42 -16.78 9.58
C GLU A 239 -9.67 -18.02 9.08
N GLU A 240 -9.04 -18.76 10.00
CA GLU A 240 -8.26 -19.94 9.65
C GLU A 240 -9.15 -21.10 9.19
N SER A 241 -10.38 -21.20 9.69
CA SER A 241 -11.36 -22.18 9.21
C SER A 241 -11.80 -21.89 7.77
N LEU A 242 -12.09 -20.62 7.42
CA LEU A 242 -12.42 -20.23 6.05
C LEU A 242 -11.26 -20.53 5.10
N ALA A 243 -10.04 -20.13 5.46
CA ALA A 243 -8.87 -20.35 4.62
C ALA A 243 -8.56 -21.84 4.44
N LEU A 244 -8.68 -22.65 5.51
CA LEU A 244 -8.49 -24.09 5.42
C LEU A 244 -9.55 -24.76 4.54
N LEU A 245 -10.81 -24.36 4.66
CA LEU A 245 -11.89 -24.90 3.81
C LEU A 245 -11.64 -24.63 2.33
N CYS A 246 -11.24 -23.41 1.97
CA CYS A 246 -10.84 -23.10 0.60
C CYS A 246 -9.66 -23.98 0.13
N ALA A 247 -8.75 -24.35 1.04
CA ALA A 247 -7.63 -25.25 0.75
C ALA A 247 -8.02 -26.74 0.73
N MET A 248 -9.13 -27.12 1.34
CA MET A 248 -9.63 -28.50 1.33
C MET A 248 -10.57 -28.77 0.15
N ASP A 249 -11.31 -27.79 -0.34
CA ASP A 249 -12.36 -27.98 -1.34
C ASP A 249 -11.82 -28.33 -2.74
N ALA A 250 -11.72 -29.63 -3.04
CA ALA A 250 -11.08 -30.19 -4.25
C ALA A 250 -11.93 -30.08 -5.53
N SER A 251 -13.22 -29.78 -5.39
CA SER A 251 -14.09 -29.46 -6.52
C SER A 251 -14.36 -27.97 -6.56
N GLU A 252 -14.69 -27.40 -7.70
CA GLU A 252 -15.20 -26.03 -7.84
C GLU A 252 -16.56 -25.89 -7.09
N SER A 253 -16.59 -26.07 -5.77
CA SER A 253 -17.84 -26.11 -5.03
C SER A 253 -18.39 -24.69 -5.00
N PRO A 254 -19.66 -24.51 -5.40
CA PRO A 254 -20.38 -23.26 -5.23
C PRO A 254 -20.37 -22.75 -3.77
N TRP A 255 -20.05 -23.63 -2.80
CA TRP A 255 -20.01 -23.30 -1.39
C TRP A 255 -18.81 -22.42 -0.99
N ALA A 256 -17.57 -22.77 -1.38
CA ALA A 256 -16.39 -22.00 -0.96
C ALA A 256 -16.40 -20.62 -1.60
N VAL A 257 -16.67 -20.58 -2.91
CA VAL A 257 -16.95 -19.37 -3.69
C VAL A 257 -18.07 -18.55 -3.04
N GLY A 258 -19.23 -19.16 -2.79
CA GLY A 258 -20.38 -18.48 -2.21
C GLY A 258 -20.17 -18.00 -0.77
N THR A 259 -19.23 -18.60 -0.04
CA THR A 259 -18.86 -18.17 1.32
C THR A 259 -17.91 -16.99 1.27
N VAL A 260 -16.84 -17.06 0.47
CA VAL A 260 -15.95 -15.90 0.22
C VAL A 260 -16.75 -14.72 -0.32
N ARG A 261 -17.69 -14.96 -1.25
CA ARG A 261 -18.60 -13.93 -1.78
C ARG A 261 -19.47 -13.32 -0.68
N ARG A 262 -20.18 -14.13 0.11
CA ARG A 262 -20.99 -13.63 1.23
C ARG A 262 -20.15 -12.88 2.25
N THR A 263 -18.94 -13.35 2.53
CA THR A 263 -18.00 -12.67 3.42
C THR A 263 -17.62 -11.30 2.88
N LEU A 264 -17.42 -11.14 1.57
CA LEU A 264 -17.16 -9.85 0.93
C LEU A 264 -18.39 -8.93 0.86
N GLU A 265 -19.59 -9.50 0.75
CA GLU A 265 -20.86 -8.78 0.70
C GLU A 265 -21.36 -8.37 2.10
N ASP A 266 -20.95 -9.07 3.15
CA ASP A 266 -21.36 -8.83 4.55
C ASP A 266 -20.29 -8.05 5.32
N HIS A 267 -20.67 -6.85 5.75
CA HIS A 267 -19.82 -5.91 6.48
C HIS A 267 -19.12 -6.51 7.71
N ASP A 268 -19.88 -7.22 8.54
CA ASP A 268 -19.35 -7.75 9.79
C ASP A 268 -18.42 -8.92 9.50
N GLN A 269 -18.70 -9.67 8.43
CA GLN A 269 -17.89 -10.80 8.00
C GLN A 269 -16.56 -10.38 7.37
N VAL A 270 -16.48 -9.28 6.60
CA VAL A 270 -15.18 -8.75 6.13
C VAL A 270 -14.29 -8.37 7.31
N LEU A 271 -14.85 -7.73 8.34
CA LEU A 271 -14.10 -7.34 9.53
C LEU A 271 -13.66 -8.55 10.37
N ILE A 272 -14.44 -9.63 10.36
CA ILE A 272 -14.16 -10.87 11.08
C ILE A 272 -13.18 -11.77 10.31
N ALA A 273 -13.27 -11.83 8.98
CA ALA A 273 -12.53 -12.76 8.13
C ALA A 273 -11.37 -12.12 7.35
N GLY A 274 -11.22 -10.80 7.41
CA GLY A 274 -10.31 -9.99 6.59
C GLY A 274 -8.87 -10.49 6.48
N PRO A 275 -8.24 -11.00 7.56
CA PRO A 275 -6.89 -11.59 7.49
C PRO A 275 -6.82 -12.95 6.76
N GLY A 276 -7.88 -13.76 6.83
CA GLY A 276 -7.97 -15.06 6.16
C GLY A 276 -8.40 -14.97 4.69
N LEU A 277 -9.12 -13.91 4.34
CA LEU A 277 -9.64 -13.65 2.99
C LEU A 277 -8.57 -13.64 1.88
N PRO A 278 -7.39 -12.98 2.00
CA PRO A 278 -6.34 -13.09 1.00
C PRO A 278 -5.89 -14.53 0.73
N ASN A 279 -5.83 -15.36 1.78
CA ASN A 279 -5.48 -16.77 1.63
C ASN A 279 -6.57 -17.55 0.91
N ALA A 280 -7.83 -17.31 1.24
CA ALA A 280 -8.97 -17.92 0.55
C ALA A 280 -8.96 -17.56 -0.94
N ILE A 281 -8.81 -16.27 -1.28
CA ILE A 281 -8.72 -15.79 -2.67
C ILE A 281 -7.54 -16.43 -3.40
N ALA A 282 -6.35 -16.42 -2.78
CA ALA A 282 -5.15 -16.99 -3.34
C ALA A 282 -5.31 -18.49 -3.66
N THR A 283 -5.91 -19.23 -2.72
CA THR A 283 -6.14 -20.67 -2.85
C THR A 283 -7.10 -20.99 -3.97
N LEU A 284 -8.23 -20.28 -4.02
CA LEU A 284 -9.24 -20.50 -5.04
C LEU A 284 -8.71 -20.17 -6.44
N HIS A 285 -7.97 -19.07 -6.60
CA HIS A 285 -7.37 -18.70 -7.89
C HIS A 285 -6.40 -19.75 -8.41
N ARG A 286 -5.51 -20.29 -7.56
CA ARG A 286 -4.56 -21.34 -7.99
C ARG A 286 -5.26 -22.60 -8.50
N ARG A 287 -6.48 -22.89 -8.05
CA ARG A 287 -7.22 -24.10 -8.42
C ARG A 287 -8.08 -23.93 -9.66
N SER A 288 -8.77 -22.80 -9.76
CA SER A 288 -9.66 -22.50 -10.88
C SER A 288 -9.32 -21.08 -11.38
N PRO A 289 -8.17 -20.91 -12.06
CA PRO A 289 -7.78 -19.63 -12.64
C PRO A 289 -8.73 -19.22 -13.76
N ASP A 290 -9.55 -20.15 -14.26
CA ASP A 290 -10.54 -19.95 -15.31
C ASP A 290 -11.99 -19.77 -14.83
N GLY A 291 -12.27 -19.93 -13.53
CA GLY A 291 -13.65 -20.00 -13.06
C GLY A 291 -14.40 -18.67 -13.09
N ASP A 292 -15.66 -18.70 -13.56
CA ASP A 292 -16.59 -17.56 -13.59
C ASP A 292 -16.76 -16.88 -12.22
N TRP A 293 -16.48 -17.60 -11.14
CA TRP A 293 -16.53 -17.08 -9.78
C TRP A 293 -15.49 -15.98 -9.50
N MET A 294 -14.38 -15.94 -10.24
CA MET A 294 -13.39 -14.87 -10.09
C MET A 294 -13.91 -13.53 -10.59
N ASP A 295 -14.69 -13.56 -11.68
CA ASP A 295 -15.36 -12.38 -12.22
C ASP A 295 -16.34 -11.84 -11.17
N GLU A 296 -17.15 -12.72 -10.57
CA GLU A 296 -18.07 -12.37 -9.49
C GLU A 296 -17.33 -11.88 -8.24
N LEU A 297 -16.29 -12.58 -7.78
CA LEU A 297 -15.44 -12.19 -6.66
C LEU A 297 -14.92 -10.78 -6.87
N TRP A 298 -14.42 -10.49 -8.07
CA TRP A 298 -13.85 -9.20 -8.38
C TRP A 298 -14.90 -8.12 -8.49
N GLN A 299 -16.09 -8.41 -9.04
CA GLN A 299 -17.20 -7.46 -8.94
C GLN A 299 -17.54 -7.17 -7.48
N SER A 300 -17.63 -8.17 -6.61
CA SER A 300 -17.87 -7.97 -5.18
C SER A 300 -16.78 -7.15 -4.50
N VAL A 301 -15.51 -7.42 -4.82
CA VAL A 301 -14.36 -6.64 -4.34
C VAL A 301 -14.44 -5.20 -4.86
N LEU A 302 -14.68 -4.99 -6.15
CA LEU A 302 -14.78 -3.65 -6.74
C LEU A 302 -15.97 -2.86 -6.17
N THR A 303 -17.11 -3.51 -5.95
CA THR A 303 -18.29 -2.92 -5.31
C THR A 303 -18.01 -2.59 -3.84
N ALA A 304 -17.37 -3.49 -3.09
CA ALA A 304 -17.00 -3.26 -1.69
C ALA A 304 -15.96 -2.15 -1.51
N ILE A 305 -15.19 -1.84 -2.57
CA ILE A 305 -14.15 -0.81 -2.56
C ILE A 305 -14.66 0.55 -3.07
N GLU A 306 -15.95 0.76 -3.36
CA GLU A 306 -16.43 2.11 -3.66
C GLU A 306 -16.31 3.03 -2.42
N PRO A 307 -15.44 4.06 -2.46
CA PRO A 307 -14.88 4.71 -1.26
C PRO A 307 -15.87 5.59 -0.48
N TYR A 308 -17.11 5.74 -0.96
CA TYR A 308 -18.07 6.69 -0.41
C TYR A 308 -19.09 6.07 0.54
N GLU A 309 -19.24 4.73 0.56
CA GLU A 309 -20.26 4.09 1.39
C GLU A 309 -19.70 3.56 2.72
N ASN A 310 -18.44 3.08 2.78
CA ASN A 310 -17.83 2.64 4.06
C ASN A 310 -16.27 2.59 4.06
N PRO A 311 -15.58 3.57 4.68
CA PRO A 311 -14.11 3.63 4.73
C PRO A 311 -13.42 2.48 5.46
N GLN A 312 -14.12 1.75 6.34
CA GLN A 312 -13.54 0.64 7.12
C GLN A 312 -13.47 -0.64 6.27
N LEU A 313 -14.53 -0.92 5.51
CA LEU A 313 -14.56 -2.04 4.53
C LEU A 313 -13.53 -1.85 3.43
N TYR A 314 -13.45 -0.62 2.93
CA TYR A 314 -12.50 -0.22 1.91
C TYR A 314 -11.06 -0.63 2.25
N GLY A 315 -10.62 -0.39 3.49
CA GLY A 315 -9.27 -0.71 3.93
C GLY A 315 -8.97 -2.20 3.97
N GLU A 316 -9.88 -3.02 4.53
CA GLU A 316 -9.67 -4.45 4.67
C GLU A 316 -9.85 -5.21 3.34
N ALA A 317 -10.77 -4.77 2.47
CA ALA A 317 -10.92 -5.33 1.13
C ALA A 317 -9.69 -5.05 0.25
N VAL A 318 -9.21 -3.79 0.21
CA VAL A 318 -7.97 -3.43 -0.50
C VAL A 318 -6.78 -4.21 0.06
N ARG A 319 -6.74 -4.42 1.38
CA ARG A 319 -5.70 -5.23 2.03
C ARG A 319 -5.78 -6.69 1.61
N ALA A 320 -6.97 -7.29 1.60
CA ALA A 320 -7.16 -8.67 1.17
C ALA A 320 -6.66 -8.87 -0.28
N VAL A 321 -7.02 -7.97 -1.18
CA VAL A 321 -6.53 -8.00 -2.57
C VAL A 321 -5.02 -7.78 -2.63
N GLY A 322 -4.53 -6.70 -2.03
CA GLY A 322 -3.13 -6.32 -2.08
C GLY A 322 -2.23 -7.48 -1.64
N ARG A 323 -2.64 -8.22 -0.62
CA ARG A 323 -1.93 -9.41 -0.14
C ARG A 323 -2.07 -10.62 -1.04
N ALA A 324 -3.25 -10.85 -1.61
CA ALA A 324 -3.46 -11.96 -2.55
C ALA A 324 -2.54 -11.83 -3.78
N VAL A 325 -2.35 -10.61 -4.28
CA VAL A 325 -1.45 -10.29 -5.41
C VAL A 325 -0.02 -10.76 -5.18
N TRP A 326 0.50 -10.65 -3.94
CA TRP A 326 1.87 -11.04 -3.61
C TRP A 326 2.04 -12.53 -3.29
N ARG A 327 0.93 -13.26 -3.06
CA ARG A 327 0.97 -14.66 -2.64
C ARG A 327 0.80 -15.65 -3.79
N VAL A 328 0.36 -15.21 -4.96
CA VAL A 328 0.04 -16.11 -6.07
C VAL A 328 0.73 -15.67 -7.34
N ASP A 329 1.64 -16.53 -7.80
CA ASP A 329 2.30 -16.40 -9.10
C ASP A 329 1.25 -16.39 -10.21
N GLY A 330 1.41 -15.48 -11.17
CA GLY A 330 0.49 -15.36 -12.30
C GLY A 330 -0.87 -14.73 -11.97
N PHE A 331 -1.26 -14.62 -10.69
CA PHE A 331 -2.56 -14.07 -10.30
C PHE A 331 -2.84 -12.73 -10.96
N LEU A 332 -1.91 -11.80 -10.77
CA LEU A 332 -2.09 -10.45 -11.25
C LEU A 332 -2.12 -10.38 -12.77
N SER A 333 -1.26 -11.14 -13.47
CA SER A 333 -1.19 -11.15 -14.94
C SER A 333 -2.42 -11.81 -15.55
N ASP A 334 -2.83 -12.97 -15.04
CA ASP A 334 -3.98 -13.73 -15.54
C ASP A 334 -5.26 -12.94 -15.31
N PHE A 335 -5.36 -12.32 -14.13
CA PHE A 335 -6.48 -11.48 -13.77
C PHE A 335 -6.57 -10.22 -14.65
N ALA A 336 -5.46 -9.50 -14.80
CA ALA A 336 -5.42 -8.28 -15.60
C ALA A 336 -5.63 -8.54 -17.11
N HIS A 337 -5.29 -9.74 -17.59
CA HIS A 337 -5.57 -10.16 -18.97
C HIS A 337 -7.08 -10.38 -19.21
N ARG A 338 -7.80 -10.95 -18.23
CA ARG A 338 -9.26 -11.16 -18.32
C ARG A 338 -10.05 -9.87 -18.16
N HIS A 339 -9.58 -8.99 -17.27
CA HIS A 339 -10.28 -7.78 -16.88
C HIS A 339 -9.49 -6.54 -17.28
N SER A 340 -9.70 -6.06 -18.51
CA SER A 340 -9.01 -4.88 -19.03
C SER A 340 -9.27 -3.59 -18.23
N ASP A 341 -10.36 -3.54 -17.45
CA ASP A 341 -10.69 -2.42 -16.56
C ASP A 341 -10.12 -2.57 -15.13
N PHE A 342 -9.46 -3.68 -14.82
CA PHE A 342 -8.85 -3.95 -13.51
C PHE A 342 -7.86 -2.87 -13.10
N VAL A 343 -6.81 -2.65 -13.91
CA VAL A 343 -5.76 -1.66 -13.60
C VAL A 343 -6.34 -0.24 -13.48
N PRO A 344 -7.20 0.25 -14.41
CA PRO A 344 -7.88 1.52 -14.25
C PRO A 344 -8.64 1.67 -12.92
N ARG A 345 -9.42 0.66 -12.52
CA ARG A 345 -10.21 0.68 -11.28
C ARG A 345 -9.31 0.60 -10.05
N ALA A 346 -8.34 -0.31 -10.02
CA ALA A 346 -7.39 -0.43 -8.92
C ALA A 346 -6.59 0.88 -8.70
N LEU A 347 -6.21 1.58 -9.77
CA LEU A 347 -5.60 2.90 -9.66
C LEU A 347 -6.56 3.97 -9.11
N HIS A 348 -7.84 3.95 -9.52
CA HIS A 348 -8.85 4.86 -8.97
C HIS A 348 -9.06 4.65 -7.47
N ILE A 349 -9.02 3.39 -7.05
CA ILE A 349 -9.05 2.96 -5.66
C ILE A 349 -7.84 3.59 -4.95
N VAL A 350 -6.61 3.26 -5.33
CA VAL A 350 -5.39 3.80 -4.71
C VAL A 350 -5.43 5.32 -4.60
N GLU A 351 -5.79 6.03 -5.67
CA GLU A 351 -5.90 7.49 -5.66
C GLU A 351 -6.94 8.03 -4.66
N SER A 352 -8.07 7.34 -4.51
CA SER A 352 -9.13 7.73 -3.58
C SER A 352 -8.74 7.46 -2.12
N SER A 353 -8.08 6.33 -1.85
CA SER A 353 -7.50 6.02 -0.53
C SER A 353 -6.48 7.07 -0.10
N LEU A 354 -5.55 7.39 -1.00
CA LEU A 354 -4.50 8.37 -0.76
C LEU A 354 -5.11 9.74 -0.47
N ARG A 355 -6.12 10.16 -1.24
CA ARG A 355 -6.83 11.42 -0.99
C ARG A 355 -7.50 11.46 0.38
N SER A 356 -8.16 10.37 0.77
CA SER A 356 -8.82 10.24 2.08
C SER A 356 -7.81 10.31 3.22
N THR A 357 -6.73 9.54 3.12
CA THR A 357 -5.62 9.50 4.08
C THR A 357 -4.96 10.86 4.21
N LEU A 358 -4.63 11.50 3.09
CA LEU A 358 -4.03 12.84 3.05
C LEU A 358 -4.88 13.87 3.79
N ARG A 359 -6.19 13.89 3.52
CA ARG A 359 -7.11 14.82 4.17
C ARG A 359 -7.14 14.62 5.68
N ARG A 360 -7.23 13.36 6.13
CA ARG A 360 -7.26 13.01 7.56
C ARG A 360 -5.94 13.31 8.26
N ALA A 361 -4.82 12.89 7.68
CA ALA A 361 -3.49 13.10 8.25
C ALA A 361 -3.13 14.59 8.30
N ALA A 362 -3.55 15.38 7.31
CA ALA A 362 -3.36 16.83 7.33
C ALA A 362 -4.13 17.49 8.48
N LEU A 363 -5.38 17.06 8.74
CA LEU A 363 -6.15 17.54 9.88
C LEU A 363 -5.49 17.10 11.20
N ALA A 364 -4.98 15.87 11.29
CA ALA A 364 -4.38 15.37 12.53
C ALA A 364 -3.04 16.03 12.93
N VAL A 365 -2.37 16.71 12.00
CA VAL A 365 -1.14 17.49 12.26
C VAL A 365 -1.46 18.97 12.49
N ASP A 366 -2.68 19.41 12.15
CA ASP A 366 -3.12 20.79 12.35
C ASP A 366 -3.39 21.05 13.84
N SER A 367 -2.72 22.04 14.43
CA SER A 367 -2.85 22.36 15.86
C SER A 367 -4.25 22.82 16.25
N ASP A 368 -5.03 23.30 15.28
CA ASP A 368 -6.38 23.82 15.49
C ASP A 368 -7.46 22.75 15.28
N SER A 369 -7.07 21.49 15.04
CA SER A 369 -7.98 20.38 14.78
C SER A 369 -7.96 19.31 15.87
N ASP A 370 -9.15 18.87 16.30
CA ASP A 370 -9.31 17.75 17.24
C ASP A 370 -9.33 16.37 16.54
N VAL A 371 -8.95 16.29 15.26
CA VAL A 371 -9.04 15.06 14.48
C VAL A 371 -7.85 14.16 14.77
N GLU A 372 -8.09 12.95 15.30
CA GLU A 372 -7.03 11.96 15.47
C GLU A 372 -6.86 11.03 14.26
N LEU A 373 -5.61 10.64 14.01
CA LEU A 373 -5.27 9.63 13.01
C LEU A 373 -5.29 8.22 13.64
N PHE A 374 -6.38 7.48 13.42
CA PHE A 374 -6.53 6.11 13.91
C PHE A 374 -5.71 5.08 13.11
N GLY A 375 -5.39 3.94 13.73
CA GLY A 375 -4.63 2.85 13.11
C GLY A 375 -5.27 2.28 11.84
N GLY A 376 -6.60 2.30 11.72
CA GLY A 376 -7.30 1.89 10.49
C GLY A 376 -6.97 2.77 9.28
N HIS A 377 -6.71 4.07 9.48
CA HIS A 377 -6.31 4.97 8.40
C HIS A 377 -4.90 4.66 7.91
N VAL A 378 -3.98 4.38 8.85
CA VAL A 378 -2.61 3.98 8.53
C VAL A 378 -2.61 2.63 7.78
N ARG A 379 -3.43 1.68 8.21
CA ARG A 379 -3.60 0.40 7.51
C ARG A 379 -4.18 0.55 6.10
N GLY A 380 -5.17 1.43 5.91
CA GLY A 380 -5.70 1.72 4.58
C GLY A 380 -4.65 2.30 3.63
N PHE A 381 -3.80 3.21 4.14
CA PHE A 381 -2.64 3.73 3.40
C PHE A 381 -1.67 2.62 3.02
N GLN A 382 -1.27 1.77 3.97
CA GLN A 382 -0.38 0.63 3.75
C GLN A 382 -0.93 -0.30 2.66
N ALA A 383 -2.18 -0.75 2.81
CA ALA A 383 -2.83 -1.66 1.87
C ALA A 383 -2.89 -1.08 0.44
N SER A 384 -3.15 0.22 0.32
CA SER A 384 -3.20 0.89 -0.98
C SER A 384 -1.80 1.00 -1.61
N CYS A 385 -0.78 1.24 -0.80
CA CYS A 385 0.61 1.26 -1.23
C CYS A 385 1.09 -0.13 -1.66
N GLU A 386 0.75 -1.18 -0.92
CA GLU A 386 1.08 -2.57 -1.24
C GLU A 386 0.37 -3.06 -2.52
N LEU A 387 -0.90 -2.69 -2.69
CA LEU A 387 -1.63 -2.92 -3.94
C LEU A 387 -0.96 -2.17 -5.10
N MET A 388 -0.60 -0.90 -4.90
CA MET A 388 0.09 -0.12 -5.93
C MET A 388 1.40 -0.78 -6.33
N LEU A 389 2.21 -1.23 -5.36
CA LEU A 389 3.47 -1.92 -5.64
C LEU A 389 3.24 -3.22 -6.41
N GLY A 390 2.19 -3.96 -6.05
CA GLY A 390 1.76 -5.16 -6.77
C GLY A 390 1.38 -4.84 -8.22
N LEU A 391 0.55 -3.82 -8.45
CA LEU A 391 0.18 -3.37 -9.79
C LEU A 391 1.40 -3.07 -10.67
N LEU A 392 2.45 -2.46 -10.10
CA LEU A 392 3.67 -2.14 -10.84
C LEU A 392 4.38 -3.38 -11.41
N ALA A 393 4.12 -4.59 -10.88
CA ALA A 393 4.62 -5.85 -11.44
C ALA A 393 4.02 -6.14 -12.84
N LEU A 394 2.89 -5.51 -13.22
CA LEU A 394 2.32 -5.62 -14.56
C LEU A 394 3.05 -4.79 -15.62
N ARG A 395 4.04 -3.97 -15.25
CA ARG A 395 4.81 -3.20 -16.22
C ARG A 395 5.45 -4.12 -17.26
N GLY A 396 5.46 -3.66 -18.51
CA GLY A 396 5.92 -4.47 -19.65
C GLY A 396 4.86 -5.42 -20.21
N THR A 397 3.67 -5.51 -19.59
CA THR A 397 2.50 -6.20 -20.16
C THR A 397 1.50 -5.20 -20.77
N GLU A 398 0.58 -5.69 -21.61
CA GLU A 398 -0.50 -4.87 -22.20
C GLU A 398 -1.39 -4.22 -21.11
N ALA A 399 -1.67 -4.93 -20.03
CA ALA A 399 -2.45 -4.39 -18.91
C ALA A 399 -1.70 -3.29 -18.13
N GLY A 400 -0.37 -3.29 -18.17
CA GLY A 400 0.50 -2.38 -17.42
C GLY A 400 0.83 -1.07 -18.15
N GLU A 401 0.32 -0.81 -19.36
CA GLU A 401 0.65 0.39 -20.14
C GLU A 401 0.40 1.70 -19.35
N MET A 402 -0.66 1.73 -18.54
CA MET A 402 -1.03 2.88 -17.71
C MET A 402 -0.06 3.15 -16.54
N LEU A 403 0.84 2.22 -16.26
CA LEU A 403 1.78 2.24 -15.12
C LEU A 403 3.17 2.76 -15.53
N ALA A 404 3.27 3.35 -16.73
CA ALA A 404 4.50 3.91 -17.26
C ALA A 404 5.17 4.87 -16.27
N VAL A 405 6.46 4.61 -16.03
CA VAL A 405 7.34 5.38 -15.15
C VAL A 405 7.29 6.87 -15.51
N GLY A 406 7.15 7.72 -14.50
CA GLY A 406 7.16 9.17 -14.68
C GLY A 406 5.98 9.73 -15.48
N SER A 407 4.95 8.92 -15.79
CA SER A 407 3.73 9.45 -16.40
C SER A 407 3.05 10.45 -15.44
N PRO A 408 2.26 11.42 -15.96
CA PRO A 408 1.60 12.43 -15.11
C PRO A 408 0.70 11.83 -14.02
N ARG A 409 0.17 10.61 -14.22
CA ARG A 409 -0.59 9.89 -13.19
C ARG A 409 0.34 9.32 -12.12
N MET A 410 1.40 8.62 -12.52
CA MET A 410 2.37 8.03 -11.58
C MET A 410 3.07 9.10 -10.73
N LEU A 411 3.44 10.24 -11.32
CA LEU A 411 4.03 11.36 -10.56
C LEU A 411 3.06 11.98 -9.55
N ARG A 412 1.75 12.04 -9.87
CA ARG A 412 0.73 12.49 -8.92
C ARG A 412 0.57 11.51 -7.76
N ILE A 413 0.57 10.20 -8.04
CA ILE A 413 0.49 9.16 -7.02
C ILE A 413 1.75 9.19 -6.13
N ALA A 414 2.95 9.30 -6.71
CA ALA A 414 4.20 9.40 -5.97
C ALA A 414 4.18 10.58 -4.99
N LYS A 415 3.78 11.77 -5.45
CA LYS A 415 3.61 12.97 -4.60
C LYS A 415 2.59 12.74 -3.48
N ALA A 416 1.46 12.11 -3.78
CA ALA A 416 0.45 11.80 -2.78
C ALA A 416 0.98 10.83 -1.70
N ILE A 417 1.77 9.82 -2.09
CA ILE A 417 2.42 8.87 -1.18
C ILE A 417 3.43 9.59 -0.28
N ARG A 418 4.37 10.36 -0.86
CA ARG A 418 5.38 11.11 -0.10
C ARG A 418 4.76 11.98 0.99
N ARG A 419 3.71 12.70 0.62
CA ARG A 419 3.00 13.61 1.52
C ARG A 419 2.20 12.87 2.59
N ALA A 420 1.48 11.80 2.21
CA ALA A 420 0.70 11.01 3.16
C ALA A 420 1.62 10.39 4.21
N ASP A 421 2.71 9.75 3.77
CA ASP A 421 3.73 9.17 4.64
C ASP A 421 4.29 10.21 5.63
N SER A 422 4.72 11.36 5.12
CA SER A 422 5.30 12.43 5.95
C SER A 422 4.30 12.98 6.98
N LEU A 423 3.02 13.12 6.61
CA LEU A 423 1.97 13.54 7.55
C LEU A 423 1.66 12.46 8.61
N ILE A 424 1.65 11.18 8.22
CA ILE A 424 1.46 10.05 9.15
C ILE A 424 2.60 10.04 10.18
N VAL A 425 3.85 10.21 9.74
CA VAL A 425 5.02 10.29 10.63
C VAL A 425 4.96 11.52 11.53
N LYS A 426 4.57 12.69 11.00
CA LYS A 426 4.37 13.93 11.79
C LYS A 426 3.26 13.79 12.83
N ALA A 427 2.22 12.98 12.56
CA ALA A 427 1.18 12.62 13.52
C ALA A 427 1.62 11.56 14.55
N GLY A 428 2.92 11.20 14.58
CA GLY A 428 3.48 10.24 15.53
C GLY A 428 3.11 8.79 15.26
N LYS A 429 2.71 8.45 14.03
CA LYS A 429 2.41 7.08 13.60
C LYS A 429 3.51 6.52 12.71
N GLU A 430 3.60 5.21 12.64
CA GLU A 430 4.58 4.50 11.83
C GLU A 430 3.89 3.71 10.71
N VAL A 431 4.47 3.73 9.52
CA VAL A 431 4.02 2.92 8.38
C VAL A 431 4.94 1.70 8.27
N ARG A 432 4.40 0.51 8.54
CA ARG A 432 5.10 -0.77 8.32
C ARG A 432 4.40 -1.53 7.20
N SER A 433 5.18 -2.01 6.24
CA SER A 433 4.65 -2.91 5.21
C SER A 433 4.59 -4.34 5.73
N ALA A 434 3.62 -5.11 5.25
CA ALA A 434 3.65 -6.56 5.30
C ALA A 434 4.73 -7.15 4.38
N LEU A 435 5.28 -6.38 3.45
CA LEU A 435 6.39 -6.81 2.59
C LEU A 435 7.72 -6.53 3.30
N GLY A 436 8.59 -7.54 3.32
CA GLY A 436 10.01 -7.38 3.68
C GLY A 436 10.73 -6.66 2.55
N LEU A 437 11.00 -5.37 2.74
CA LEU A 437 11.68 -4.52 1.76
C LEU A 437 13.13 -4.32 2.20
N ASP A 438 14.09 -4.75 1.38
CA ASP A 438 15.50 -4.41 1.56
C ASP A 438 15.81 -3.10 0.83
N VAL A 439 15.96 -2.02 1.61
CA VAL A 439 16.30 -0.70 1.11
C VAL A 439 17.66 -0.29 1.66
N PRO A 440 18.70 -0.20 0.82
CA PRO A 440 20.03 0.20 1.26
C PRO A 440 20.00 1.61 1.89
N ALA A 441 20.55 1.75 3.10
CA ALA A 441 20.56 3.03 3.84
C ALA A 441 21.22 4.18 3.06
N ALA A 442 22.17 3.87 2.17
CA ALA A 442 22.81 4.86 1.31
C ALA A 442 21.83 5.55 0.34
N GLU A 443 20.82 4.82 -0.15
CA GLU A 443 19.80 5.32 -1.07
C GLU A 443 18.78 6.22 -0.37
N LYS A 444 18.55 6.00 0.94
CA LYS A 444 17.64 6.81 1.79
C LYS A 444 18.33 7.98 2.48
N LYS A 445 19.57 8.32 2.13
CA LYS A 445 20.29 9.42 2.78
C LYS A 445 19.52 10.75 2.62
N GLY A 446 19.23 11.42 3.73
CA GLY A 446 18.38 12.61 3.81
C GLY A 446 16.87 12.33 3.86
N LEU A 447 16.44 11.08 3.72
CA LEU A 447 15.05 10.61 3.77
C LEU A 447 14.89 9.47 4.80
N GLU A 448 15.69 9.48 5.85
CA GLU A 448 15.79 8.37 6.82
C GLU A 448 14.47 8.11 7.56
N ARG A 449 13.60 9.12 7.65
CA ARG A 449 12.31 9.04 8.33
C ARG A 449 11.14 8.70 7.41
N VAL A 450 11.34 8.70 6.09
CA VAL A 450 10.34 8.20 5.13
C VAL A 450 10.22 6.70 5.31
N SER A 451 9.01 6.15 5.29
CA SER A 451 8.85 4.68 5.37
C SER A 451 9.47 3.97 4.17
N ASP A 452 9.97 2.75 4.37
CA ASP A 452 10.57 1.96 3.27
C ASP A 452 9.57 1.74 2.15
N LEU A 453 8.30 1.49 2.48
CA LEU A 453 7.21 1.34 1.51
C LEU A 453 7.03 2.60 0.65
N ALA A 454 6.97 3.78 1.28
CA ALA A 454 6.82 5.04 0.57
C ALA A 454 8.05 5.36 -0.30
N PHE A 455 9.25 5.08 0.21
CA PHE A 455 10.49 5.26 -0.53
C PHE A 455 10.55 4.37 -1.78
N VAL A 456 10.30 3.07 -1.63
CA VAL A 456 10.31 2.10 -2.72
C VAL A 456 9.29 2.47 -3.80
N LEU A 457 8.05 2.76 -3.41
CA LEU A 457 7.02 3.18 -4.35
C LEU A 457 7.39 4.47 -5.06
N ASN A 458 7.90 5.47 -4.33
CA ASN A 458 8.35 6.71 -4.94
C ASN A 458 9.41 6.46 -6.02
N SER A 459 10.40 5.60 -5.72
CA SER A 459 11.44 5.24 -6.68
C SER A 459 10.85 4.57 -7.92
N TYR A 460 9.95 3.59 -7.76
CA TYR A 460 9.36 2.88 -8.92
C TYR A 460 8.45 3.80 -9.74
N LEU A 461 7.69 4.69 -9.11
CA LEU A 461 6.76 5.58 -9.80
C LEU A 461 7.48 6.70 -10.57
N THR A 462 8.60 7.18 -10.03
CA THR A 462 9.37 8.30 -10.61
C THR A 462 10.49 7.84 -11.54
N GLY A 463 11.01 6.62 -11.38
CA GLY A 463 12.18 6.13 -12.09
C GLY A 463 13.48 6.64 -11.48
N ALA A 464 13.51 6.85 -10.15
CA ALA A 464 14.71 7.29 -9.46
C ALA A 464 15.85 6.27 -9.63
N ALA A 465 17.10 6.74 -9.63
CA ALA A 465 18.26 5.86 -9.65
C ALA A 465 18.28 4.93 -8.42
N GLY A 466 18.89 3.74 -8.55
CA GLY A 466 18.99 2.76 -7.45
C GLY A 466 17.87 1.71 -7.41
N LEU A 467 16.91 1.74 -8.34
CA LEU A 467 15.81 0.77 -8.41
C LEU A 467 16.24 -0.70 -8.44
N SER A 468 17.32 -1.01 -9.17
CA SER A 468 17.87 -2.36 -9.29
C SER A 468 18.46 -2.93 -7.99
N MET A 469 18.63 -2.08 -6.97
CA MET A 469 19.17 -2.45 -5.66
C MET A 469 18.08 -2.75 -4.63
N ILE A 470 16.83 -2.39 -4.91
CA ILE A 470 15.70 -2.66 -4.02
C ILE A 470 15.24 -4.10 -4.22
N ARG A 471 15.14 -4.87 -3.14
CA ARG A 471 14.65 -6.24 -3.16
C ARG A 471 13.43 -6.41 -2.27
N ILE A 472 12.49 -7.21 -2.74
CA ILE A 472 11.35 -7.68 -1.96
C ILE A 472 11.72 -9.08 -1.50
N GLU A 473 12.04 -9.23 -0.21
CA GLU A 473 12.67 -10.44 0.33
C GLU A 473 11.65 -11.43 0.90
N SER A 474 10.56 -10.93 1.50
CA SER A 474 9.61 -11.79 2.20
C SER A 474 8.24 -11.14 2.34
N PHE A 475 7.27 -11.94 2.76
CA PHE A 475 5.92 -11.49 3.12
C PHE A 475 5.67 -11.88 4.58
N ALA A 476 5.40 -10.90 5.44
CA ALA A 476 5.03 -11.12 6.83
C ALA A 476 3.53 -11.45 6.92
N ASP A 477 3.22 -12.65 7.43
CA ASP A 477 1.89 -12.95 7.94
C ASP A 477 1.70 -12.16 9.25
N ASP A 478 0.57 -11.46 9.42
CA ASP A 478 0.31 -10.67 10.63
C ASP A 478 0.54 -11.51 11.89
N GLU A 479 1.40 -11.02 12.79
CA GLU A 479 1.53 -11.51 14.18
C GLU A 479 0.30 -11.14 15.02
#